data_AF-A0A927B8S9-F1
#
_entry.id   AF-A0A927B8S9-F1
#
_cell.length_a   1.000
_cell.length_b   1.000
_cell.length_c   1.000
_cell.angle_alpha   90.00
_cell.angle_beta   90.00
_cell.angle_gamma   90.00
#
_symmetry.space_group_name_H-M   'P 1'
#
loop_
_entity.id
_entity.type
_entity.pdbx_description
1 polymer ?
#
loop_
_entity_poly.entity_id
_entity_poly.type
_entity_poly.pdbx_seq_one_letter_code
_entity_poly.pdbx_strand_id
1 'polypeptide(L)' 'MNYTSLITQSAEELLQLEKQQPKAKLRDRLRLLRLLKDSSAKTQQQAGHLIDLRERQNL' A
#
# COMPACT_ATOMS: atom_id res chain seq x y z
N MET A 1 0.55 -11.06 -10.91
CA MET A 1 -0.33 -9.94 -11.32
C MET A 1 0.50 -8.70 -11.54
N ASN A 2 0.20 -7.90 -12.57
CA ASN A 2 0.86 -6.61 -12.79
C ASN A 2 0.07 -5.51 -12.08
N TYR A 3 0.41 -5.24 -10.82
CA TYR A 3 -0.31 -4.25 -9.99
C TYR A 3 -0.11 -2.82 -10.50
N THR A 4 1.03 -2.55 -11.13
CA THR A 4 1.42 -1.24 -11.65
C THR A 4 0.45 -0.70 -12.70
N SER A 5 -0.10 -1.60 -13.52
CA SER A 5 -1.11 -1.29 -14.55
C SER A 5 -2.55 -1.24 -14.03
N LEU A 6 -2.82 -1.79 -12.84
CA LEU A 6 -4.15 -1.79 -12.23
C LEU A 6 -4.38 -0.59 -11.29
N ILE A 7 -3.30 -0.04 -10.73
CA ILE A 7 -3.34 1.15 -9.87
C ILE A 7 -3.25 2.37 -10.78
N THR A 8 -4.38 3.06 -10.97
CA THR A 8 -4.46 4.23 -11.84
C THR A 8 -3.81 5.47 -11.24
N GLN A 9 -3.76 5.55 -9.91
CA GLN A 9 -3.13 6.66 -9.20
C GLN A 9 -1.60 6.61 -9.32
N SER A 10 -0.98 7.79 -9.34
CA SER A 10 0.46 7.92 -9.23
C SER A 10 0.93 7.65 -7.78
N ALA A 11 2.22 7.35 -7.62
CA ALA A 11 2.80 7.18 -6.28
C ALA A 11 2.73 8.46 -5.44
N GLU A 12 2.83 9.63 -6.09
CA GLU A 12 2.68 10.94 -5.46
C GLU A 12 1.26 11.21 -4.97
N GLU A 13 0.24 10.88 -5.79
CA GLU A 13 -1.17 10.99 -5.38
C GLU A 13 -1.44 10.10 -4.15
N LEU A 14 -0.94 8.86 -4.16
CA LEU A 14 -1.08 7.95 -3.03
C LEU A 14 -0.37 8.46 -1.77
N LEU A 15 0.79 9.12 -1.90
CA LEU A 15 1.50 9.77 -0.79
C LEU A 15 0.72 10.97 -0.22
N GLN A 16 0.11 11.79 -1.08
CA GLN A 16 -0.73 12.91 -0.63
C GLN A 16 -1.97 12.41 0.12
N LEU A 17 -2.64 11.39 -0.42
CA LEU A 17 -3.78 10.76 0.23
C LEU A 17 -3.37 10.12 1.57
N GLU A 18 -2.20 9.50 1.66
CA GLU A 18 -1.69 8.93 2.92
C GLU A 18 -1.58 10.00 4.01
N LYS A 19 -1.02 11.17 3.68
CA LYS A 19 -0.83 12.28 4.63
C LYS A 19 -2.15 12.86 5.11
N GLN A 20 -3.15 12.91 4.25
CA GLN A 20 -4.46 13.47 4.56
C GLN A 20 -5.37 12.49 5.30
N GLN A 21 -5.03 11.19 5.32
CA GLN A 21 -5.93 10.16 5.81
C GLN A 21 -5.83 9.99 7.34
N PRO A 22 -6.91 10.28 8.11
CA PRO A 22 -6.87 10.18 9.57
C PRO A 22 -6.95 8.72 10.07
N LYS A 23 -7.57 7.83 9.28
CA LYS A 23 -7.78 6.42 9.68
C LYS A 23 -6.54 5.59 9.38
N ALA A 24 -5.89 5.06 10.42
CA ALA A 24 -4.68 4.23 10.31
C ALA A 24 -4.82 3.09 9.29
N LYS A 25 -5.90 2.31 9.35
CA LYS A 25 -6.16 1.20 8.40
C LYS A 25 -6.18 1.64 6.93
N LEU A 26 -6.64 2.86 6.66
CA LEU A 26 -6.68 3.39 5.29
C LEU A 26 -5.32 3.97 4.88
N ARG A 27 -4.55 4.56 5.80
CA ARG A 27 -3.15 4.91 5.55
C ARG A 27 -2.32 3.69 5.17
N ASP A 28 -2.47 2.59 5.90
CA ASP A 28 -1.73 1.36 5.62
C ASP A 28 -2.09 0.78 4.25
N ARG A 29 -3.37 0.87 3.87
CA ARG A 29 -3.82 0.49 2.52
C ARG A 29 -3.23 1.38 1.43
N LEU A 30 -3.14 2.69 1.66
CA LEU A 30 -2.51 3.62 0.71
C LEU A 30 -1.00 3.38 0.58
N ARG A 31 -0.31 3.08 1.69
CA ARG A 31 1.11 2.65 1.66
C ARG A 31 1.31 1.37 0.87
N LEU A 32 0.44 0.37 1.08
CA LEU A 32 0.48 -0.89 0.34
C LEU A 32 0.33 -0.64 -1.18
N LEU A 33 -0.66 0.17 -1.58
CA LEU A 33 -0.86 0.53 -2.99
C LEU A 33 0.36 1.28 -3.55
N ARG A 34 0.96 2.20 -2.78
CA ARG A 34 2.16 2.92 -3.23
C ARG A 34 3.33 1.97 -3.46
N LEU A 35 3.59 1.04 -2.54
CA LEU A 35 4.68 0.06 -2.68
C LEU A 35 4.50 -0.88 -3.87
N LEU A 36 3.25 -1.26 -4.17
CA LEU A 36 2.91 -2.04 -5.36
C LEU A 36 3.05 -1.22 -6.65
N LYS A 37 2.74 0.09 -6.60
CA LYS A 37 2.87 1.01 -7.74
C LYS A 37 4.32 1.33 -8.07
N ASP A 38 5.14 1.63 -7.05
CA ASP A 38 6.57 1.91 -7.20
C ASP A 38 7.39 0.66 -7.51
N SER A 39 6.75 -0.50 -7.69
CA SER A 39 7.40 -1.80 -7.94
C SER A 39 8.41 -2.20 -6.85
N SER A 40 8.36 -1.52 -5.69
CA SER A 40 9.17 -1.81 -4.50
C SER A 40 8.75 -3.13 -3.87
N ALA A 41 7.49 -3.54 -4.08
CA ALA A 41 7.00 -4.88 -3.79
C ALA A 41 6.41 -5.50 -5.05
N LYS A 42 6.82 -6.74 -5.37
CA LYS A 42 6.30 -7.49 -6.53
C LYS A 42 5.02 -8.26 -6.19
N THR A 43 4.71 -8.43 -4.92
CA THR A 43 3.55 -9.16 -4.42
C THR A 43 2.88 -8.42 -3.26
N GLN A 44 1.58 -8.67 -3.06
CA GLN A 44 0.83 -8.12 -1.94
C GLN A 44 1.41 -8.54 -0.58
N GLN A 45 1.91 -9.77 -0.46
CA GLN A 45 2.57 -10.26 0.75
C GLN A 45 3.85 -9.49 1.05
N GLN A 46 4.69 -9.23 0.03
CA GLN A 46 5.91 -8.44 0.19
C GLN A 46 5.58 -6.99 0.59
N ALA A 47 4.55 -6.39 -0.02
CA ALA A 47 4.10 -5.04 0.35
C ALA A 47 3.57 -4.98 1.80
N GLY A 48 2.83 -6.00 2.24
CA GLY A 48 2.35 -6.12 3.61
C GLY A 48 3.48 -6.26 4.63
N HIS A 49 4.52 -7.03 4.30
CA HIS A 49 5.70 -7.17 5.15
C HIS A 49 6.48 -5.86 5.32
N LEU A 50 6.62 -5.07 4.24
CA LEU A 50 7.34 -3.79 4.25
C LEU A 50 6.68 -2.70 5.10
N ILE A 51 5.37 -2.76 5.32
CA ILE A 51 4.63 -1.78 6.12
C ILE A 51 4.30 -2.30 7.52
N ASP A 52 4.95 -3.40 7.92
CA ASP A 52 4.69 -4.15 9.16
C ASP A 52 3.17 -4.36 9.39
N LEU A 53 2.42 -4.49 8.28
CA LEU A 53 1.10 -5.11 8.27
C LEU A 53 1.38 -6.60 8.48
N ARG A 54 1.74 -6.95 9.71
CA ARG A 54 1.55 -8.31 10.20
C ARG A 54 0.11 -8.63 9.85
N GLU A 55 -0.11 -9.77 9.22
CA GLU A 55 -1.44 -10.35 9.16
C GLU A 55 -2.00 -10.14 10.56
N ARG A 56 -3.02 -9.29 10.70
CA ARG A 56 -3.71 -9.18 11.97
C ARG A 56 -4.24 -10.58 12.17
N GLN A 57 -3.52 -11.37 12.96
CA GLN A 57 -4.05 -12.57 13.55
C GLN A 57 -5.30 -12.08 14.24
N ASN A 58 -6.44 -12.36 13.62
CA ASN A 58 -7.68 -12.46 14.34
C ASN A 58 -7.45 -13.63 15.31
N LEU A 59 -6.96 -13.31 16.50
CA LEU A 59 -7.08 -14.14 17.70
C LEU A 59 -8.39 -13.75 18.38
#